data_AF-A0A4Q2KGP6-F1
#
_entry.id   AF-A0A4Q2KGP6-F1
#
_cell.length_a   1.000
_cell.length_b   1.000
_cell.length_c   1.000
_cell.angle_alpha   90.00
_cell.angle_beta   90.00
_cell.angle_gamma   90.00
#
_symmetry.space_group_name_H-M   'P 1'
#
loop_
_entity.id
_entity.type
_entity.pdbx_description
1 polymer ?
#
loop_
_entity_poly.entity_id
_entity_poly.type
_entity_poly.pdbx_seq_one_letter_code
_entity_poly.pdbx_strand_id
1 'polypeptide(L)'
;MEIAVRIGDWFDAVSASAGHRARADRAAMLAEARKLAVDVLYSEKGHFAAASAWRRRNYWLGIPAALIGAAAGATILASADPVVSGILALAGAAITALMTFLNPSERAAQHQRAGVAYAQLRRKVRQFAQIDMAGMESAALRATLTALTEEVGSTQGEALAIPSAAYRAAMKSIESGSADYTDQELDAATGRVGAQSST
;
A
#
# COMPACT_ATOMS: atom_id res chain seq x y z
N MET A 1 2.33 -50.44 -39.63
CA MET A 1 1.52 -50.21 -38.42
C MET A 1 2.36 -49.59 -37.29
N GLU A 2 3.61 -50.02 -37.11
CA GLU A 2 4.54 -49.56 -36.07
C GLU A 2 4.95 -48.07 -36.15
N ILE A 3 5.06 -47.50 -37.36
CA ILE A 3 5.41 -46.08 -37.56
C ILE A 3 4.29 -45.13 -37.14
N ALA A 4 3.02 -45.53 -37.32
CA ALA A 4 1.87 -44.69 -36.97
C ALA A 4 1.66 -44.59 -35.44
N VAL A 5 1.90 -45.69 -34.72
CA VAL A 5 1.88 -45.71 -33.24
C VAL A 5 2.96 -44.80 -32.68
N ARG A 6 4.18 -44.85 -33.25
CA ARG A 6 5.31 -44.04 -32.80
C ARG A 6 5.16 -42.53 -33.04
N ILE A 7 4.31 -42.12 -33.99
CA ILE A 7 3.97 -40.71 -34.23
C ILE A 7 2.90 -40.23 -33.24
N GLY A 8 1.92 -41.07 -32.89
CA GLY A 8 0.92 -40.77 -31.86
C GLY A 8 1.56 -40.52 -30.50
N ASP A 9 2.43 -41.43 -30.06
CA ASP A 9 3.15 -41.31 -28.77
C ASP A 9 4.00 -40.03 -28.68
N TRP A 10 4.58 -39.59 -29.80
CA TRP A 10 5.36 -38.35 -29.87
C TRP A 10 4.47 -37.10 -29.74
N PHE A 11 3.31 -37.06 -30.42
CA PHE A 11 2.36 -35.95 -30.31
C PHE A 11 1.77 -35.85 -28.90
N ASP A 12 1.46 -36.97 -28.26
CA ASP A 12 0.97 -37.00 -26.87
C ASP A 12 2.02 -36.51 -25.87
N ALA A 13 3.28 -36.94 -26.04
CA ALA A 13 4.39 -36.47 -25.20
C ALA A 13 4.65 -34.96 -25.35
N VAL A 14 4.59 -34.44 -26.59
CA VAL A 14 4.75 -33.00 -26.86
C VAL A 14 3.61 -32.21 -26.23
N SER A 15 2.36 -32.67 -26.39
CA SER A 15 1.17 -32.03 -25.83
C SER A 15 1.17 -32.02 -24.30
N ALA A 16 1.57 -33.14 -23.67
CA ALA A 16 1.73 -33.25 -22.23
C ALA A 16 2.83 -32.28 -21.70
N SER A 17 3.96 -32.18 -22.42
CA SER A 17 5.04 -31.26 -22.04
C SER A 17 4.61 -29.79 -22.15
N ALA A 18 3.83 -29.44 -23.19
CA ALA A 18 3.29 -28.10 -23.38
C ALA A 18 2.28 -27.73 -22.28
N GLY A 19 1.39 -28.67 -21.93
CA GLY A 19 0.45 -28.49 -20.82
C GLY A 19 1.13 -28.38 -19.45
N HIS A 20 2.27 -29.03 -19.23
CA HIS A 20 3.06 -28.84 -18.00
C HIS A 20 3.69 -27.45 -17.93
N ARG A 21 4.35 -27.00 -19.01
CA ARG A 21 4.95 -25.65 -19.08
C ARG A 21 3.91 -24.55 -18.88
N ALA A 22 2.75 -24.66 -19.54
CA ALA A 22 1.67 -23.69 -19.39
C ALA A 22 1.14 -23.61 -17.93
N ARG A 23 1.01 -24.75 -17.24
CA ARG A 23 0.63 -24.76 -15.82
C ARG A 23 1.70 -24.14 -14.92
N ALA A 24 2.98 -24.41 -15.17
CA ALA A 24 4.10 -23.82 -14.44
C ALA A 24 4.15 -22.30 -14.62
N ASP A 25 3.99 -21.81 -15.85
CA ASP A 25 3.95 -20.37 -16.16
C ASP A 25 2.79 -19.66 -15.43
N ARG A 26 1.60 -20.29 -15.40
CA ARG A 26 0.44 -19.76 -14.67
C ARG A 26 0.68 -19.73 -13.16
N ALA A 27 1.30 -20.77 -12.61
CA ALA A 27 1.64 -20.81 -11.19
C ALA A 27 2.66 -19.71 -10.82
N ALA A 28 3.64 -19.46 -11.69
CA ALA A 28 4.59 -18.36 -11.51
C ALA A 28 3.92 -16.98 -11.58
N MET A 29 3.01 -16.77 -12.53
CA MET A 29 2.24 -15.52 -12.64
C MET A 29 1.33 -15.29 -11.42
N LEU A 30 0.71 -16.36 -10.90
CA LEU A 30 -0.07 -16.29 -9.66
C LEU A 30 0.82 -15.92 -8.48
N ALA A 31 1.98 -16.58 -8.33
CA ALA A 31 2.92 -16.30 -7.25
C ALA A 31 3.35 -14.83 -7.28
N GLU A 32 3.69 -14.30 -8.45
CA GLU A 32 4.07 -12.90 -8.62
C GLU A 32 2.92 -11.94 -8.30
N ALA A 33 1.70 -12.22 -8.76
CA ALA A 33 0.52 -11.42 -8.42
C ALA A 33 0.27 -11.40 -6.90
N ARG A 34 0.52 -12.52 -6.20
CA ARG A 34 0.41 -12.57 -4.74
C ARG A 34 1.48 -11.72 -4.06
N LYS A 35 2.73 -11.76 -4.52
CA LYS A 35 3.80 -10.88 -4.02
C LYS A 35 3.45 -9.40 -4.23
N LEU A 36 3.00 -9.04 -5.43
CA LEU A 36 2.55 -7.68 -5.75
C LEU A 36 1.40 -7.23 -4.82
N ALA A 37 0.45 -8.11 -4.52
CA ALA A 37 -0.64 -7.80 -3.59
C ALA A 37 -0.14 -7.49 -2.18
N VAL A 38 0.92 -8.17 -1.71
CA VAL A 38 1.56 -7.92 -0.42
C VAL A 38 2.24 -6.56 -0.40
N ASP A 39 3.00 -6.22 -1.46
CA ASP A 39 3.64 -4.90 -1.59
C ASP A 39 2.62 -3.76 -1.53
N VAL A 40 1.52 -3.93 -2.25
CA VAL A 40 0.40 -2.99 -2.28
C VAL A 40 -0.29 -2.92 -0.92
N LEU A 41 -0.48 -4.05 -0.22
CA LEU A 41 -1.05 -4.06 1.13
C LEU A 41 -0.18 -3.29 2.12
N TYR A 42 1.14 -3.48 2.08
CA TYR A 42 2.06 -2.76 2.96
C TYR A 42 2.03 -1.25 2.69
N SER A 43 2.00 -0.87 1.43
CA SER A 43 1.89 0.53 1.02
C SER A 43 0.55 1.16 1.46
N GLU A 44 -0.57 0.43 1.27
CA GLU A 44 -1.91 0.81 1.76
C GLU A 44 -1.88 1.12 3.26
N LYS A 45 -1.39 0.17 4.08
CA LYS A 45 -1.38 0.32 5.54
C LYS A 45 -0.42 1.39 6.02
N GLY A 46 0.76 1.47 5.41
CA GLY A 46 1.74 2.51 5.71
C GLY A 46 1.18 3.91 5.49
N HIS A 47 0.46 4.12 4.39
CA HIS A 47 -0.18 5.39 4.09
C HIS A 47 -1.33 5.74 5.04
N PHE A 48 -2.22 4.78 5.38
CA PHE A 48 -3.27 5.06 6.37
C PHE A 48 -2.69 5.36 7.77
N ALA A 49 -1.63 4.65 8.17
CA ALA A 49 -0.93 4.92 9.42
C ALA A 49 -0.30 6.33 9.41
N ALA A 50 0.37 6.72 8.32
CA ALA A 50 0.94 8.05 8.16
C ALA A 50 -0.15 9.15 8.17
N ALA A 51 -1.28 8.93 7.48
CA ALA A 51 -2.41 9.84 7.49
C ALA A 51 -2.97 10.06 8.90
N SER A 52 -3.12 8.98 9.68
CA SER A 52 -3.55 9.05 11.08
C SER A 52 -2.55 9.80 11.96
N ALA A 53 -1.25 9.55 11.77
CA ALA A 53 -0.20 10.25 12.51
C ALA A 53 -0.20 11.76 12.24
N TRP A 54 -0.32 12.18 10.97
CA TRP A 54 -0.41 13.60 10.61
C TRP A 54 -1.69 14.26 11.11
N ARG A 55 -2.83 13.55 11.09
CA ARG A 55 -4.09 14.04 11.66
C ARG A 55 -3.98 14.28 13.16
N ARG A 56 -3.31 13.37 13.88
CA ARG A 56 -3.04 13.54 15.31
C ARG A 56 -2.16 14.75 15.59
N ARG A 57 -1.11 14.97 14.78
CA ARG A 57 -0.26 16.19 14.88
C ARG A 57 -1.07 17.46 14.60
N ASN A 58 -1.97 17.44 13.64
CA ASN A 58 -2.86 18.58 13.36
C ASN A 58 -3.69 18.95 14.59
N TYR A 59 -4.32 17.98 15.25
CA TYR A 59 -5.10 18.25 16.46
C TYR A 59 -4.23 18.66 17.65
N TRP A 60 -3.07 18.03 17.80
CA TRP A 60 -2.15 18.34 18.90
C TRP A 60 -1.53 19.74 18.81
N LEU A 61 -1.43 20.32 17.60
CA LEU A 61 -1.01 21.72 17.41
C LEU A 61 -2.21 22.68 17.39
N GLY A 62 -3.27 22.32 16.66
CA GLY A 62 -4.42 23.19 16.42
C GLY A 62 -5.25 23.46 17.67
N ILE A 63 -5.46 22.45 18.53
CA ILE A 63 -6.24 22.64 19.76
C ILE A 63 -5.51 23.59 20.72
N PRO A 64 -4.21 23.39 21.06
CA PRO A 64 -3.48 24.36 21.88
C PRO A 64 -3.39 25.75 21.25
N ALA A 65 -3.18 25.86 19.93
CA ALA A 65 -3.15 27.16 19.26
C ALA A 65 -4.46 27.93 19.44
N ALA A 66 -5.60 27.25 19.25
CA ALA A 66 -6.92 27.86 19.42
C ALA A 66 -7.17 28.29 20.88
N LEU A 67 -6.80 27.46 21.85
CA LEU A 67 -6.96 27.77 23.27
C LEU A 67 -6.06 28.94 23.71
N ILE A 68 -4.80 28.95 23.28
CA ILE A 68 -3.85 30.03 23.57
C ILE A 68 -4.30 31.34 22.92
N GLY A 69 -4.76 31.29 21.66
CA GLY A 69 -5.31 32.45 20.97
C GLY A 69 -6.55 33.02 21.66
N ALA A 70 -7.48 32.15 22.09
CA ALA A 70 -8.65 32.56 22.85
C ALA A 70 -8.27 33.17 24.21
N ALA A 71 -7.32 32.57 24.93
CA ALA A 71 -6.81 33.10 26.19
C ALA A 71 -6.14 34.47 26.00
N ALA A 72 -5.32 34.64 24.96
CA ALA A 72 -4.70 35.92 24.63
C ALA A 72 -5.74 37.01 24.35
N GLY A 73 -6.78 36.70 23.58
CA GLY A 73 -7.88 37.63 23.32
C GLY A 73 -8.64 38.00 24.59
N ALA A 74 -8.90 37.02 25.46
CA ALA A 74 -9.59 37.23 26.74
C ALA A 74 -8.78 38.11 27.70
N THR A 75 -7.46 37.91 27.81
CA THR A 75 -6.60 38.73 28.68
C THR A 75 -6.54 40.18 28.21
N ILE A 76 -6.53 40.42 26.89
CA ILE A 76 -6.62 41.76 26.31
C ILE A 76 -7.95 42.42 26.68
N LEU A 77 -9.08 41.71 26.50
CA LEU A 77 -10.40 42.27 26.79
C LEU A 77 -10.62 42.54 28.28
N ALA A 78 -10.04 41.70 29.15
CA ALA A 78 -10.07 41.88 30.59
C ALA A 78 -9.11 42.99 31.09
N SER A 79 -8.36 43.65 30.20
CA SER A 79 -7.32 44.62 30.57
C SER A 79 -6.29 44.05 31.56
N ALA A 80 -5.96 42.76 31.40
CA ALA A 80 -4.94 42.09 32.20
C ALA A 80 -3.53 42.61 31.85
N ASP A 81 -2.50 42.13 32.57
CA ASP A 81 -1.11 42.50 32.31
C ASP A 81 -0.74 42.35 30.82
N PRO A 82 -0.29 43.44 30.16
CA PRO A 82 0.12 43.42 28.76
C PRO A 82 1.21 42.38 28.46
N VAL A 83 2.10 42.10 29.41
CA VAL A 83 3.17 41.11 29.23
C VAL A 83 2.58 39.70 29.08
N VAL A 84 1.58 39.35 29.90
CA VAL A 84 0.89 38.05 29.82
C VAL A 84 0.17 37.92 28.48
N SER A 85 -0.55 38.96 28.07
CA SER A 85 -1.24 38.99 26.77
C SER A 85 -0.28 38.84 25.60
N GLY A 86 0.87 39.52 25.64
CA GLY A 86 1.90 39.44 24.62
C GLY A 86 2.54 38.05 24.51
N ILE A 87 2.86 37.40 25.64
CA ILE A 87 3.43 36.05 25.65
C ILE A 87 2.45 35.04 25.04
N LEU A 88 1.16 35.09 25.43
CA LEU A 88 0.14 34.21 24.86
C LEU A 88 -0.04 34.45 23.36
N ALA A 89 -0.08 35.71 22.92
CA ALA A 89 -0.19 36.05 21.50
C ALA A 89 1.00 35.52 20.69
N LEU A 90 2.24 35.70 21.18
CA LEU A 90 3.44 35.19 20.51
C LEU A 90 3.48 33.65 20.47
N ALA A 91 3.09 32.99 21.56
CA ALA A 91 3.00 31.53 21.60
C ALA A 91 1.96 31.00 20.59
N GLY A 92 0.77 31.61 20.54
CA GLY A 92 -0.27 31.25 19.58
C GLY A 92 0.16 31.48 18.14
N ALA A 93 0.85 32.60 17.86
CA ALA A 93 1.41 32.90 16.54
C ALA A 93 2.49 31.89 16.14
N ALA A 94 3.38 31.49 17.05
CA ALA A 94 4.43 30.50 16.79
C ALA A 94 3.85 29.12 16.43
N ILE A 95 2.84 28.65 17.15
CA ILE A 95 2.18 27.36 16.84
C ILE A 95 1.44 27.46 15.51
N THR A 96 0.75 28.58 15.25
CA THR A 96 0.06 28.81 13.97
C THR A 96 1.04 28.81 12.80
N ALA A 97 2.19 29.48 12.94
CA ALA A 97 3.25 29.47 11.93
C ALA A 97 3.77 28.05 11.67
N LEU A 98 3.94 27.24 12.73
CA LEU A 98 4.34 25.84 12.61
C LEU A 98 3.27 25.01 11.88
N MET A 99 1.98 25.25 12.14
CA MET A 99 0.89 24.58 11.42
C MET A 99 0.87 24.94 9.94
N THR A 100 1.09 26.21 9.58
CA THR A 100 1.19 26.65 8.19
C THR A 100 2.39 26.04 7.49
N PHE A 101 3.56 26.02 8.16
CA PHE A 101 4.79 25.46 7.58
C PHE A 101 4.75 23.95 7.42
N LEU A 102 4.34 23.21 8.46
CA LEU A 102 4.25 21.74 8.39
C LEU A 102 3.08 21.25 7.55
N ASN A 103 2.01 22.05 7.49
CA ASN A 103 0.74 21.73 6.86
C ASN A 103 0.25 20.29 7.15
N PRO A 104 0.07 19.93 8.43
CA PRO A 104 -0.22 18.55 8.83
C PRO A 104 -1.56 18.05 8.27
N SER A 105 -2.53 18.94 8.04
CA SER A 105 -3.80 18.60 7.41
C SER A 105 -3.62 18.13 5.97
N GLU A 106 -2.87 18.87 5.16
CA GLU A 106 -2.62 18.51 3.75
C GLU A 106 -1.82 17.20 3.66
N ARG A 107 -0.79 17.02 4.48
CA ARG A 107 -0.03 15.76 4.52
C ARG A 107 -0.90 14.57 4.91
N ALA A 108 -1.82 14.75 5.86
CA ALA A 108 -2.78 13.71 6.23
C ALA A 108 -3.70 13.36 5.05
N ALA A 109 -4.20 14.36 4.31
CA ALA A 109 -5.04 14.16 3.14
C ALA A 109 -4.29 13.48 1.98
N GLN A 110 -3.04 13.84 1.73
CA GLN A 110 -2.19 13.23 0.70
C GLN A 110 -1.95 11.74 0.99
N HIS A 111 -1.54 11.40 2.21
CA HIS A 111 -1.38 10.00 2.60
C HIS A 111 -2.73 9.24 2.59
N GLN A 112 -3.84 9.88 2.98
CA GLN A 112 -5.16 9.24 2.88
C GLN A 112 -5.52 8.90 1.42
N ARG A 113 -5.28 9.83 0.49
CA ARG A 113 -5.52 9.62 -0.95
C ARG A 113 -4.66 8.49 -1.50
N ALA A 114 -3.36 8.47 -1.18
CA ALA A 114 -2.47 7.39 -1.56
C ALA A 114 -2.94 6.03 -0.99
N GLY A 115 -3.31 5.98 0.29
CA GLY A 115 -3.84 4.76 0.92
C GLY A 115 -5.10 4.24 0.23
N VAL A 116 -6.01 5.12 -0.20
CA VAL A 116 -7.20 4.75 -0.98
C VAL A 116 -6.83 4.21 -2.36
N ALA A 117 -5.88 4.83 -3.06
CA ALA A 117 -5.40 4.35 -4.37
C ALA A 117 -4.80 2.94 -4.27
N TYR A 118 -3.93 2.70 -3.29
CA TYR A 118 -3.40 1.35 -3.03
C TYR A 118 -4.49 0.35 -2.62
N ALA A 119 -5.50 0.76 -1.86
CA ALA A 119 -6.63 -0.11 -1.53
C ALA A 119 -7.45 -0.52 -2.76
N GLN A 120 -7.58 0.37 -3.75
CA GLN A 120 -8.24 0.07 -5.04
C GLN A 120 -7.38 -0.90 -5.87
N LEU A 121 -6.08 -0.62 -6.00
CA LEU A 121 -5.11 -1.51 -6.64
C LEU A 121 -5.14 -2.91 -6.04
N ARG A 122 -5.15 -3.02 -4.70
CA ARG A 122 -5.19 -4.33 -4.03
C ARG A 122 -6.42 -5.11 -4.42
N ARG A 123 -7.59 -4.46 -4.53
CA ARG A 123 -8.82 -5.12 -4.98
C ARG A 123 -8.69 -5.65 -6.41
N LYS A 124 -8.08 -4.88 -7.32
CA LYS A 124 -7.80 -5.32 -8.70
C LYS A 124 -6.88 -6.54 -8.71
N VAL A 125 -5.75 -6.50 -8.00
CA VAL A 125 -4.79 -7.63 -7.93
C VAL A 125 -5.45 -8.86 -7.31
N ARG A 126 -6.28 -8.69 -6.29
CA ARG A 126 -7.06 -9.78 -5.68
C ARG A 126 -8.05 -10.40 -6.64
N GLN A 127 -8.83 -9.58 -7.34
CA GLN A 127 -9.78 -10.05 -8.34
C GLN A 127 -9.06 -10.83 -9.44
N PHE A 128 -7.94 -10.29 -9.93
CA PHE A 128 -7.08 -10.96 -10.91
C PHE A 128 -6.65 -12.34 -10.41
N ALA A 129 -6.00 -12.41 -9.24
CA ALA A 129 -5.44 -13.64 -8.68
C ALA A 129 -6.50 -14.69 -8.30
N GLN A 130 -7.68 -14.27 -7.86
CA GLN A 130 -8.70 -15.18 -7.34
C GLN A 130 -9.76 -15.61 -8.36
N ILE A 131 -10.06 -14.76 -9.35
CA ILE A 131 -11.22 -14.93 -10.25
C ILE A 131 -10.76 -14.97 -11.70
N ASP A 132 -10.11 -13.90 -12.17
CA ASP A 132 -9.88 -13.70 -13.60
C ASP A 132 -8.89 -14.74 -14.16
N MET A 133 -7.95 -15.19 -13.32
CA MET A 133 -6.97 -16.20 -13.71
C MET A 133 -7.56 -17.53 -14.20
N ALA A 134 -8.79 -17.88 -13.84
CA ALA A 134 -9.38 -19.15 -14.28
C ALA A 134 -9.79 -19.13 -15.77
N GLY A 135 -10.16 -17.96 -16.31
CA GLY A 135 -10.73 -17.82 -17.66
C GLY A 135 -9.80 -17.22 -18.71
N MET A 136 -8.59 -16.80 -18.34
CA MET A 136 -7.69 -16.06 -19.23
C MET A 136 -6.62 -16.94 -19.86
N GLU A 137 -6.27 -16.67 -21.12
CA GLU A 137 -5.10 -17.26 -21.77
C GLU A 137 -3.78 -16.72 -21.19
N SER A 138 -2.70 -17.51 -21.25
CA SER A 138 -1.42 -17.16 -20.62
C SER A 138 -0.82 -15.83 -21.10
N ALA A 139 -1.05 -15.46 -22.36
CA ALA A 139 -0.60 -14.17 -22.90
C ALA A 139 -1.39 -13.00 -22.28
N ALA A 140 -2.71 -13.14 -22.12
CA ALA A 140 -3.56 -12.14 -21.50
C ALA A 140 -3.24 -11.98 -20.00
N LEU A 141 -2.97 -13.09 -19.30
CA LEU A 141 -2.50 -13.06 -17.91
C LEU A 141 -1.26 -12.20 -17.72
N ARG A 142 -0.26 -12.44 -18.57
CA ARG A 142 1.01 -11.69 -18.51
C ARG A 142 0.77 -10.20 -18.77
N ALA A 143 -0.03 -9.87 -19.77
CA ALA A 143 -0.37 -8.49 -20.09
C ALA A 143 -1.09 -7.78 -18.92
N THR A 144 -2.06 -8.44 -18.29
CA THR A 144 -2.76 -7.89 -17.12
C THR A 144 -1.85 -7.73 -15.91
N LEU A 145 -0.97 -8.70 -15.64
CA LEU A 145 0.01 -8.58 -14.56
C LEU A 145 0.97 -7.40 -14.80
N THR A 146 1.48 -7.23 -16.02
CA THR A 146 2.32 -6.08 -16.40
C THR A 146 1.58 -4.76 -16.18
N ALA A 147 0.33 -4.66 -16.64
CA ALA A 147 -0.48 -3.45 -16.45
C ALA A 147 -0.71 -3.12 -14.97
N LEU A 148 -0.95 -4.14 -14.12
CA LEU A 148 -1.09 -3.94 -12.67
C LEU A 148 0.23 -3.45 -12.04
N THR A 149 1.37 -4.02 -12.43
CA THR A 149 2.69 -3.58 -11.94
C THR A 149 2.99 -2.13 -12.36
N GLU A 150 2.65 -1.75 -13.59
CA GLU A 150 2.79 -0.37 -14.07
C GLU A 150 1.89 0.60 -13.30
N GLU A 151 0.64 0.23 -13.03
CA GLU A 151 -0.29 1.05 -12.25
C GLU A 151 0.21 1.25 -10.80
N VAL A 152 0.80 0.21 -10.20
CA VAL A 152 1.48 0.30 -8.90
C VAL A 152 2.66 1.26 -8.95
N GLY A 153 3.51 1.15 -9.99
CA GLY A 153 4.65 2.04 -10.19
C GLY A 153 4.24 3.51 -10.33
N SER A 154 3.18 3.79 -11.11
CA SER A 154 2.63 5.14 -11.27
C SER A 154 2.12 5.69 -9.94
N THR A 155 1.33 4.89 -9.21
CA THR A 155 0.78 5.29 -7.90
C THR A 155 1.89 5.57 -6.89
N GLN A 156 2.97 4.78 -6.93
CA GLN A 156 4.13 4.98 -6.07
C GLN A 156 4.90 6.26 -6.42
N GLY A 157 5.02 6.60 -7.70
CA GLY A 157 5.66 7.85 -8.15
C GLY A 157 4.91 9.11 -7.71
N GLU A 158 3.58 9.03 -7.56
CA GLU A 158 2.74 10.14 -7.09
C GLU A 158 2.64 10.24 -5.56
N ALA A 159 2.94 9.16 -4.85
CA ALA A 159 2.77 9.08 -3.41
C ALA A 159 3.89 9.79 -2.63
N LEU A 160 3.53 10.44 -1.51
CA LEU A 160 4.51 10.92 -0.54
C LEU A 160 5.33 9.75 0.04
N ALA A 161 6.63 9.94 0.24
CA ALA A 161 7.46 8.94 0.91
C ALA A 161 6.89 8.56 2.30
N ILE A 162 6.76 7.26 2.56
CA ILE A 162 6.41 6.75 3.89
C ILE A 162 7.63 6.99 4.81
N PRO A 163 7.46 7.56 6.03
CA PRO A 163 8.58 7.93 6.89
C PRO A 163 9.57 6.79 7.18
N SER A 164 10.84 7.17 7.34
CA SER A 164 12.06 6.33 7.41
C SER A 164 12.12 5.21 8.46
N ALA A 165 11.17 5.13 9.40
CA ALA A 165 11.04 3.99 10.29
C ALA A 165 10.69 2.71 9.51
N ALA A 166 9.86 2.82 8.46
CA ALA A 166 9.53 1.72 7.56
C ALA A 166 10.76 1.27 6.75
N TYR A 167 11.58 2.22 6.28
CA TYR A 167 12.83 1.93 5.58
C TYR A 167 13.83 1.16 6.44
N ARG A 168 14.01 1.55 7.71
CA ARG A 168 14.90 0.83 8.64
C ARG A 168 14.39 -0.56 8.99
N ALA A 169 13.08 -0.75 9.09
CA ALA A 169 12.49 -2.06 9.29
C ALA A 169 12.69 -2.96 8.05
N ALA A 170 12.50 -2.41 6.84
CA ALA A 170 12.73 -3.12 5.58
C ALA A 170 14.20 -3.56 5.42
N MET A 171 15.15 -2.67 5.72
CA MET A 171 16.58 -2.99 5.66
C MET A 171 16.94 -4.14 6.61
N LYS A 172 16.41 -4.13 7.84
CA LYS A 172 16.65 -5.19 8.83
C LYS A 172 16.10 -6.55 8.41
N SER A 173 14.99 -6.58 7.67
CA SER A 173 14.38 -7.81 7.12
C SER A 173 15.22 -8.40 5.98
N ILE A 174 15.76 -7.54 5.12
CA ILE A 174 16.65 -7.92 4.02
C ILE A 174 17.98 -8.45 4.59
N GLU A 175 18.54 -7.76 5.58
CA GLU A 175 19.77 -8.18 6.27
C GLU A 175 19.60 -9.49 7.06
N SER A 176 18.40 -9.80 7.56
CA SER A 176 18.11 -11.08 8.22
C SER A 176 17.80 -12.25 7.26
N GLY A 177 17.94 -12.04 5.95
CA GLY A 177 17.72 -13.09 4.93
C GLY A 177 16.24 -13.44 4.68
N SER A 178 15.31 -12.64 5.20
CA SER A 178 13.85 -12.83 5.05
C SER A 178 13.33 -11.98 3.88
N ALA A 179 13.90 -12.19 2.69
CA ALA A 179 13.52 -11.45 1.49
C ALA A 179 12.22 -11.95 0.83
N ASP A 180 11.74 -13.13 1.24
CA ASP A 180 10.48 -13.71 0.76
C ASP A 180 9.35 -13.57 1.79
N TYR A 181 8.13 -13.44 1.27
CA TYR A 181 6.91 -13.34 2.06
C TYR A 181 6.48 -14.69 2.63
N THR A 182 5.93 -14.66 3.84
CA THR A 182 5.29 -15.82 4.47
C THR A 182 3.92 -16.10 3.83
N ASP A 183 3.46 -17.36 3.92
CA ASP A 183 2.13 -17.75 3.44
C ASP A 183 1.00 -16.93 4.11
N GLN A 184 1.19 -16.56 5.37
CA GLN A 184 0.24 -15.72 6.11
C GLN A 184 0.13 -14.32 5.51
N GLU A 185 1.25 -13.71 5.10
CA GLU A 185 1.26 -12.40 4.44
C GLU A 185 0.60 -12.46 3.07
N LEU A 186 0.94 -13.48 2.29
CA LEU A 186 0.33 -13.72 0.98
C LEU A 186 -1.19 -13.90 1.12
N ASP A 187 -1.64 -14.70 2.08
CA ASP A 187 -3.08 -14.90 2.36
C ASP A 187 -3.76 -13.63 2.89
N ALA A 188 -3.09 -12.80 3.69
CA ALA A 188 -3.63 -11.54 4.16
C ALA A 188 -3.83 -10.54 3.01
N ALA A 189 -2.93 -10.57 2.02
CA ALA A 189 -3.00 -9.72 0.85
C ALA A 189 -4.02 -10.20 -0.18
N THR A 190 -3.98 -11.47 -0.57
CA THR A 190 -4.83 -12.02 -1.64
C THR A 190 -6.09 -12.71 -1.16
N GLY A 191 -6.11 -13.23 0.06
CA GLY A 191 -6.99 -14.31 0.50
C GLY A 191 -6.39 -15.68 0.20
N ARG A 192 -6.85 -16.73 0.90
CA ARG A 192 -6.42 -18.12 0.67
C ARG A 192 -6.73 -18.54 -0.77
N VAL A 193 -5.70 -18.95 -1.50
CA VAL A 193 -5.86 -19.55 -2.83
C VAL A 193 -5.74 -21.06 -2.67
N GLY A 194 -6.87 -21.79 -2.78
CA GLY A 194 -6.91 -23.26 -2.71
C GLY A 194 -7.92 -23.92 -1.75
N ALA A 195 -8.79 -23.18 -1.06
CA ALA A 195 -9.77 -23.77 -0.13
C ALA A 195 -11.16 -24.07 -0.76
N GLN A 196 -11.19 -24.55 -2.01
CA GLN A 196 -12.41 -25.07 -2.65
C GLN A 196 -12.15 -26.47 -3.23
N SER A 197 -11.89 -27.44 -2.36
CA SER A 197 -11.90 -28.88 -2.70
C SER A 197 -11.98 -29.78 -1.46
N SER A 198 -12.75 -29.37 -0.44
CA SER A 198 -13.00 -30.23 0.73
C SER A 198 -14.35 -29.89 1.38
N THR A 199 -15.44 -30.12 0.64
CA THR A 199 -16.79 -30.38 1.18
C THR A 199 -17.54 -31.20 0.16
#